data_AF-A0A6M3LAA8-F1
#
_entry.id   AF-A0A6M3LAA8-F1
#
_cell.length_a   1.000
_cell.length_b   1.000
_cell.length_c   1.000
_cell.angle_alpha   90.00
_cell.angle_beta   90.00
_cell.angle_gamma   90.00
#
_symmetry.space_group_name_H-M   'P 1'
#
loop_
_entity.id
_entity.type
_entity.pdbx_description
1 polymer ?
#
loop_
_entity_poly.entity_id
_entity_poly.type
_entity_poly.pdbx_seq_one_letter_code
_entity_poly.pdbx_strand_id
1 'polypeptide(L)'
;MSETKHTPGPWKECNGLIFGCSVGGFLMEKTEFMIAEVRGWGHLQYLGENEAVSIQEANARLIAAAPDLLKVCEFLAEVFPEDSIESMDAADFKDRAGKTMKAAEMAKTAITKAEGK
;
A
#
# COMPACT_ATOMS: atom_id res chain seq x y z
N MET A 1 -6.64 -15.63 -18.26
CA MET A 1 -5.40 -15.29 -17.52
C MET A 1 -5.63 -15.67 -16.08
N SER A 2 -4.71 -16.40 -15.44
CA SER A 2 -4.84 -16.67 -14.00
C SER A 2 -4.82 -15.33 -13.26
N GLU A 3 -5.81 -15.06 -12.42
CA GLU A 3 -5.75 -13.93 -11.49
C GLU A 3 -4.44 -14.01 -10.70
N THR A 4 -3.57 -13.03 -10.88
CA THR A 4 -2.36 -12.90 -10.08
C THR A 4 -2.80 -12.62 -8.64
N LYS A 5 -2.75 -13.63 -7.76
CA LYS A 5 -3.10 -13.47 -6.34
C LYS A 5 -1.89 -12.97 -5.57
N HIS A 6 -1.89 -11.69 -5.21
CA HIS A 6 -0.92 -11.13 -4.29
C HIS A 6 -1.26 -11.50 -2.84
N THR A 7 -0.26 -11.55 -1.95
CA THR A 7 -0.49 -11.72 -0.52
C THR A 7 -1.38 -10.58 -0.02
N PRO A 8 -2.58 -10.84 0.52
CA PRO A 8 -3.47 -9.78 0.94
C PRO A 8 -2.86 -8.99 2.11
N GLY A 9 -3.09 -7.68 2.12
CA GLY A 9 -2.81 -6.82 3.26
C GLY A 9 -3.82 -7.03 4.41
N PRO A 10 -3.65 -6.33 5.55
CA PRO A 10 -2.65 -5.30 5.79
C PRO A 10 -1.26 -5.89 6.07
N TRP A 11 -0.23 -5.19 5.62
CA TRP A 11 1.16 -5.49 5.98
C TRP A 11 1.68 -4.51 7.02
N LYS A 12 2.61 -4.99 7.84
CA LYS A 12 3.33 -4.20 8.85
C LYS A 12 4.82 -4.20 8.55
N GLU A 13 5.47 -3.09 8.84
CA GLU A 13 6.91 -2.97 8.79
C GLU A 13 7.49 -3.10 10.21
N CYS A 14 8.64 -3.75 10.34
CA CYS A 14 9.42 -3.83 11.57
C CYS A 14 10.91 -3.98 11.23
N ASN A 15 11.68 -2.90 11.38
CA ASN A 15 13.13 -2.85 11.17
C ASN A 15 13.59 -3.42 9.81
N GLY A 16 12.93 -3.01 8.72
CA GLY A 16 13.24 -3.50 7.37
C GLY A 16 12.56 -4.83 7.00
N LEU A 17 11.84 -5.45 7.94
CA LEU A 17 11.06 -6.67 7.70
C LEU A 17 9.59 -6.32 7.46
N ILE A 18 8.95 -7.03 6.53
CA ILE A 18 7.54 -6.86 6.19
C ILE A 18 6.78 -8.10 6.63
N PHE A 19 5.74 -7.90 7.44
CA PHE A 19 4.90 -8.96 7.99
C PHE A 19 3.48 -8.88 7.45
N GLY A 20 2.91 -10.05 7.14
CA GLY A 20 1.50 -10.25 6.85
C GLY A 20 0.76 -10.83 8.04
N CYS A 21 -0.57 -10.77 7.99
CA CYS A 21 -1.42 -11.52 8.90
C CYS A 21 -2.10 -12.64 8.10
N SER A 22 -1.95 -13.89 8.53
CA SER A 22 -2.74 -14.99 7.98
C SER A 22 -4.06 -15.07 8.73
N VAL A 23 -5.15 -15.28 7.99
CA VAL A 23 -6.43 -15.65 8.57
C VAL A 23 -6.71 -17.09 8.12
N GLY A 24 -6.17 -18.06 8.85
CA GLY A 24 -6.58 -19.48 8.77
C GLY A 24 -5.67 -20.44 7.98
N GLY A 25 -5.20 -21.47 8.68
CA GLY A 25 -4.52 -22.69 8.20
C GLY A 25 -3.67 -23.33 9.33
N PHE A 26 -3.81 -24.64 9.58
CA PHE A 26 -3.28 -25.55 10.65
C PHE A 26 -3.11 -25.05 12.10
N LEU A 27 -2.94 -23.75 12.35
CA LEU A 27 -2.86 -23.08 13.63
C LEU A 27 -3.85 -21.91 13.61
N MET A 28 -4.99 -22.09 14.29
CA MET A 28 -6.14 -21.18 14.28
C MET A 28 -5.95 -19.89 15.12
N GLU A 29 -4.81 -19.23 15.01
CA GLU A 29 -4.59 -17.92 15.63
C GLU A 29 -4.07 -16.94 14.58
N LYS A 30 -4.42 -15.66 14.73
CA LYS A 30 -3.89 -14.60 13.87
C LYS A 30 -2.39 -14.46 14.15
N THR A 31 -1.58 -15.22 13.44
CA THR A 31 -0.13 -15.17 13.56
C THR A 31 0.45 -14.28 12.47
N GLU A 32 1.29 -13.35 12.88
CA GLU A 32 2.11 -12.57 11.96
C GLU A 32 3.16 -13.50 11.33
N PHE A 33 3.38 -13.35 10.02
CA PHE A 33 4.40 -14.10 9.29
C PHE A 33 5.19 -13.16 8.40
N MET A 34 6.48 -13.40 8.25
CA MET A 34 7.35 -12.59 7.40
C MET A 34 7.02 -12.83 5.92
N ILE A 35 6.73 -11.76 5.18
CA ILE A 35 6.49 -11.78 3.73
C ILE A 35 7.78 -11.46 2.98
N ALA A 36 8.54 -10.46 3.46
CA ALA A 36 9.72 -9.96 2.78
C ALA A 36 10.69 -9.28 3.77
N GLU A 37 11.93 -9.17 3.33
CA GLU A 37 12.99 -8.42 4.01
C GLU A 37 13.61 -7.45 3.01
N VAL A 38 13.75 -6.19 3.40
CA VAL A 38 14.41 -5.16 2.59
C VAL A 38 15.90 -5.15 2.92
N ARG A 39 16.72 -5.55 1.97
CA ARG A 39 18.19 -5.52 2.08
C ARG A 39 18.79 -4.45 1.19
N GLY A 40 19.77 -3.73 1.71
CA GLY A 40 20.60 -2.83 0.91
C GLY A 40 21.73 -3.58 0.21
N TRP A 41 21.75 -3.52 -1.12
CA TRP A 41 22.86 -3.98 -1.96
C TRP A 41 23.28 -2.85 -2.91
N GLY A 42 24.52 -2.90 -3.41
CA GLY A 42 25.00 -1.92 -4.38
C GLY A 42 25.24 -0.56 -3.73
N HIS A 43 24.55 0.49 -4.18
CA HIS A 43 24.78 1.86 -3.71
C HIS A 43 24.76 1.99 -2.17
N LEU A 44 23.82 1.30 -1.51
CA LEU A 44 23.65 1.36 -0.05
C LEU A 44 24.83 0.77 0.72
N GLN A 45 25.63 -0.12 0.11
CA GLN A 45 26.80 -0.72 0.77
C GLN A 45 27.97 0.26 0.91
N TYR A 46 27.94 1.37 0.18
CA TYR A 46 28.96 2.42 0.21
C TYR A 46 28.53 3.62 1.05
N LEU A 47 27.31 3.61 1.61
CA LEU A 47 26.83 4.63 2.53
C LEU A 47 27.24 4.28 3.97
N GLY A 48 27.21 5.28 4.85
CA GLY A 48 27.36 5.02 6.28
C GLY A 48 26.22 4.13 6.80
N GLU A 49 26.49 3.31 7.81
CA GLU A 49 25.53 2.34 8.36
C GLU A 49 24.18 2.98 8.69
N ASN A 50 24.20 4.15 9.35
CA ASN A 50 22.98 4.88 9.71
C ASN A 50 22.15 5.32 8.50
N GLU A 51 22.80 5.81 7.44
CA GLU A 51 22.11 6.27 6.23
C GLU A 51 21.53 5.07 5.48
N ALA A 52 22.31 4.01 5.30
CA ALA A 52 21.87 2.79 4.64
C ALA A 52 20.65 2.15 5.35
N VAL A 53 20.67 2.09 6.69
CA VAL A 53 19.55 1.58 7.51
C VAL A 53 18.32 2.48 7.34
N SER A 54 18.47 3.80 7.42
CA SER A 54 17.33 4.72 7.27
C SER A 54 16.61 4.58 5.93
N ILE A 55 17.34 4.34 4.84
CA ILE A 55 16.77 4.14 3.50
C ILE A 55 16.08 2.78 3.42
N GLN A 56 16.66 1.73 4.00
CA GLN A 56 16.04 0.40 4.04
C GLN A 56 14.71 0.42 4.79
N GLU A 57 14.66 1.05 5.95
CA GLU A 57 13.43 1.20 6.74
C GLU A 57 12.38 2.02 5.99
N ALA A 58 12.77 3.13 5.34
CA ALA A 58 11.84 3.93 4.52
C ALA A 58 11.25 3.11 3.36
N ASN A 59 12.07 2.32 2.67
CA ASN A 59 11.60 1.44 1.61
C ASN A 59 10.68 0.34 2.15
N ALA A 60 10.97 -0.22 3.33
CA ALA A 60 10.14 -1.22 3.96
C ALA A 60 8.75 -0.65 4.33
N ARG A 61 8.70 0.59 4.83
CA ARG A 61 7.43 1.29 5.13
C ARG A 61 6.61 1.52 3.87
N LEU A 62 7.26 1.94 2.78
CA LEU A 62 6.61 2.10 1.48
C LEU A 62 6.02 0.78 0.97
N ILE A 63 6.77 -0.32 1.06
CA ILE A 63 6.28 -1.65 0.69
C ILE A 63 5.10 -2.06 1.58
N ALA A 64 5.19 -1.87 2.90
CA ALA A 64 4.12 -2.22 3.82
C ALA A 64 2.81 -1.43 3.57
N ALA A 65 2.91 -0.22 2.99
CA ALA A 65 1.78 0.61 2.59
C ALA A 65 1.19 0.23 1.21
N ALA A 66 1.89 -0.59 0.41
CA ALA A 66 1.47 -0.92 -0.96
C ALA A 66 0.04 -1.47 -1.10
N PRO A 67 -0.47 -2.36 -0.21
CA PRO A 67 -1.86 -2.81 -0.30
C PRO A 67 -2.89 -1.68 -0.09
N ASP A 68 -2.56 -0.70 0.74
CA ASP A 68 -3.43 0.45 1.01
C ASP A 68 -3.41 1.43 -0.17
N LEU A 69 -2.23 1.65 -0.76
CA LEU A 69 -2.07 2.44 -1.99
C LEU A 69 -2.78 1.81 -3.19
N LEU A 70 -2.72 0.48 -3.35
CA LEU A 70 -3.42 -0.22 -4.43
C LEU A 70 -4.93 -0.01 -4.33
N LYS A 71 -5.52 -0.16 -3.13
CA LYS A 71 -6.94 0.09 -2.90
C LYS A 71 -7.36 1.52 -3.24
N VAL A 72 -6.50 2.50 -3.00
CA VAL A 72 -6.75 3.90 -3.39
C VAL A 72 -6.79 4.04 -4.90
N CYS A 73 -5.83 3.43 -5.61
CA CYS A 73 -5.78 3.46 -7.07
C CYS A 73 -7.00 2.76 -7.70
N GLU A 74 -7.37 1.58 -7.18
CA GLU A 74 -8.56 0.84 -7.61
C GLU A 74 -9.83 1.68 -7.40
N PHE A 75 -9.97 2.28 -6.22
CA PHE A 75 -11.12 3.13 -5.92
C PHE A 75 -11.18 4.37 -6.81
N LEU A 76 -10.04 5.00 -7.13
CA LEU A 76 -10.00 6.12 -8.08
C LEU A 76 -10.38 5.69 -9.51
N ALA A 77 -9.94 4.53 -9.96
CA ALA A 77 -10.30 3.98 -11.26
C ALA A 77 -11.81 3.70 -11.36
N GLU A 78 -12.45 3.26 -10.27
CA GLU A 78 -13.91 3.09 -10.20
C GLU A 78 -14.67 4.44 -10.23
N VAL A 79 -14.10 5.51 -9.66
CA VAL A 79 -14.71 6.85 -9.67
C VAL A 79 -14.61 7.52 -11.05
N PHE A 80 -13.55 7.23 -11.78
CA PHE A 80 -13.28 7.79 -13.11
C PHE A 80 -13.01 6.69 -14.15
N PRO A 81 -14.02 5.92 -14.56
CA PRO A 81 -13.86 4.95 -15.64
C PRO A 81 -13.65 5.67 -16.98
N GLU A 82 -12.82 5.09 -17.85
CA GLU A 82 -12.37 5.70 -19.13
C GLU A 82 -13.53 6.19 -20.02
N ASP A 83 -14.65 5.47 -20.02
CA ASP A 83 -15.81 5.75 -20.88
C ASP A 83 -16.74 6.88 -20.38
N SER A 84 -16.42 7.52 -19.25
CA SER A 84 -17.42 8.26 -18.45
C SER A 84 -17.29 9.78 -18.44
N ILE A 85 -16.40 10.34 -19.26
CA ILE A 85 -16.15 11.79 -19.29
C ILE A 85 -17.20 12.52 -20.13
N GLU A 86 -17.71 11.90 -21.19
CA GLU A 86 -18.60 12.56 -22.16
C GLU A 86 -20.08 12.58 -21.76
N SER A 87 -20.49 11.75 -20.80
CA SER A 87 -21.90 11.57 -20.37
C SER A 87 -22.21 12.03 -18.95
N MET A 88 -21.28 12.74 -18.30
CA MET A 88 -21.40 13.11 -16.88
C MET A 88 -22.43 14.22 -16.64
N ASP A 89 -23.45 13.93 -15.82
CA ASP A 89 -24.41 14.95 -15.38
C ASP A 89 -24.02 15.59 -14.03
N ALA A 90 -24.82 16.56 -13.56
CA ALA A 90 -24.56 17.27 -12.32
C ALA A 90 -24.68 16.40 -11.05
N ALA A 91 -25.52 15.36 -11.08
CA ALA A 91 -25.68 14.42 -9.97
C ALA A 91 -24.46 13.48 -9.91
N ASP A 92 -24.04 12.97 -11.07
CA ASP A 92 -22.82 12.17 -11.22
C ASP A 92 -21.58 12.93 -10.75
N PHE A 93 -21.47 14.21 -11.11
CA PHE A 93 -20.36 15.05 -10.66
C PHE A 93 -20.30 15.17 -9.14
N LYS A 94 -21.45 15.40 -8.49
CA LYS A 94 -21.52 15.54 -7.02
C LYS A 94 -21.15 14.22 -6.31
N ASP A 95 -21.64 13.09 -6.81
CA ASP A 95 -21.30 11.77 -6.28
C ASP A 95 -19.80 11.48 -6.42
N ARG A 96 -19.23 11.72 -7.62
CA ARG A 96 -17.80 11.56 -7.87
C ARG A 96 -16.94 12.50 -7.03
N ALA A 97 -17.37 13.74 -6.80
CA ALA A 97 -16.66 14.66 -5.93
C ALA A 97 -16.57 14.12 -4.49
N GLY A 98 -17.67 13.59 -3.95
CA GLY A 98 -17.69 12.95 -2.64
C GLY A 98 -16.75 11.73 -2.56
N LYS A 99 -16.78 10.86 -3.58
CA LYS A 99 -15.89 9.71 -3.67
C LYS A 99 -14.42 10.12 -3.83
N THR A 100 -14.14 11.16 -4.60
CA THR A 100 -12.78 11.70 -4.76
C THR A 100 -12.21 12.20 -3.43
N MET A 101 -13.02 12.90 -2.63
CA MET A 101 -12.61 13.33 -1.29
C MET A 101 -12.28 12.14 -0.38
N LYS A 102 -13.11 11.09 -0.40
CA LYS A 102 -12.83 9.85 0.33
C LYS A 102 -11.54 9.18 -0.14
N ALA A 103 -11.30 9.14 -1.45
CA ALA A 103 -10.06 8.60 -2.02
C ALA A 103 -8.84 9.38 -1.52
N ALA A 104 -8.94 10.72 -1.42
CA ALA A 104 -7.88 11.56 -0.88
C ALA A 104 -7.59 11.28 0.60
N GLU A 105 -8.61 11.02 1.43
CA GLU A 105 -8.42 10.62 2.83
C GLU A 105 -7.72 9.26 2.96
N MET A 106 -8.12 8.29 2.13
CA MET A 106 -7.47 6.98 2.06
C MET A 106 -6.01 7.11 1.61
N ALA A 107 -5.75 7.92 0.58
CA ALA A 107 -4.40 8.22 0.09
C ALA A 107 -3.54 8.83 1.19
N LYS A 108 -4.07 9.82 1.94
CA LYS A 108 -3.36 10.46 3.03
C LYS A 108 -2.97 9.47 4.13
N THR A 109 -3.87 8.53 4.45
CA THR A 109 -3.61 7.47 5.42
C THR A 109 -2.49 6.54 4.95
N ALA A 110 -2.54 6.11 3.68
CA ALA A 110 -1.52 5.25 3.10
C ALA A 110 -0.13 5.94 3.00
N ILE A 111 -0.11 7.23 2.65
CA ILE A 111 1.12 8.05 2.61
C ILE A 111 1.70 8.23 4.01
N THR A 112 0.87 8.54 5.00
CA THR A 112 1.30 8.67 6.41
C THR A 112 1.99 7.41 6.88
N LYS A 113 1.43 6.24 6.57
CA LYS A 113 2.03 4.93 6.82
C LYS A 113 3.36 4.73 6.07
N ALA A 114 3.42 5.09 4.79
CA ALA A 114 4.64 4.98 3.97
C ALA A 114 5.77 5.88 4.48
N GLU A 115 5.43 7.06 5.01
CA GLU A 115 6.39 7.99 5.60
C GLU A 115 6.80 7.61 7.02
N GLY A 116 6.06 6.72 7.70
CA GLY A 116 6.30 6.32 9.09
C GLY A 116 5.87 7.37 10.12
N LYS A 117 4.79 8.11 9.81
CA LYS A 117 4.23 9.16 10.67
C LYS A 117 3.00 8.70 11.43
#